data_AF-A0A139BQW0-F1
#
_entry.id   AF-A0A139BQW0-F1
#
_cell.length_a   1.000
_cell.length_b   1.000
_cell.length_c   1.000
_cell.angle_alpha   90.00
_cell.angle_beta   90.00
_cell.angle_gamma   90.00
#
_symmetry.space_group_name_H-M   'P 1'
#
loop_
_entity.id
_entity.type
_entity.pdbx_description
1 polymer ?
#
loop_
_entity_poly.entity_id
_entity_poly.type
_entity_poly.pdbx_seq_one_letter_code
_entity_poly.pdbx_strand_id
1 'polypeptide(L)'
;MGKLVPQDPNDEPASALLKRIQAEKGRLIAEGKIKKDKPLPPITDEEKPFELPQGWEWVRLQSVIDVRDGTHDSPKEAAGPDTYPLVTSKDFFDGGINFDTARRIFEADHLEISKRSLVEKYDILFSMIGGNIGNQVMVNDDRPFSVKNVALFKYYDRNLTFPFFIKIYMENLAANLQSTAVGGAQPFVALGALRNLVMALPPIEEQHRIVAKVDELTALCDQLKTRLAAANQLQQKLADVVVEQAVA
;
A
#
# COMPACT_ATOMS: atom_id res chain seq x y z
N MET A 1 -4.24 10.26 -20.07
CA MET A 1 -3.99 9.95 -18.64
C MET A 1 -2.78 10.75 -18.17
N GLY A 2 -2.48 10.85 -16.86
CA GLY A 2 -1.33 11.62 -16.36
C GLY A 2 -1.48 13.15 -16.45
N LYS A 3 -2.65 13.66 -16.07
CA LYS A 3 -2.98 15.10 -16.08
C LYS A 3 -3.23 15.68 -14.69
N LEU A 4 -2.99 14.90 -13.63
CA LEU A 4 -3.22 15.36 -12.26
C LEU A 4 -2.29 16.52 -11.91
N VAL A 5 -1.06 16.47 -12.42
CA VAL A 5 -0.05 17.52 -12.30
C VAL A 5 0.59 17.81 -13.66
N PRO A 6 1.16 19.01 -13.87
CA PRO A 6 1.96 19.29 -15.05
C PRO A 6 3.21 18.39 -15.12
N GLN A 7 3.53 17.94 -16.34
CA GLN A 7 4.79 17.25 -16.64
C GLN A 7 5.91 18.28 -16.80
N ASP A 8 7.10 17.97 -16.28
CA ASP A 8 8.30 18.79 -16.47
C ASP A 8 9.26 18.04 -17.41
N PRO A 9 9.58 18.58 -18.61
CA PRO A 9 10.49 17.92 -19.54
C PRO A 9 11.94 17.84 -19.02
N ASN A 10 12.29 18.57 -17.95
CA ASN A 10 13.61 18.51 -17.32
C ASN A 10 13.70 17.43 -16.24
N ASP A 11 12.59 16.78 -15.87
CA ASP A 11 12.63 15.67 -14.93
C ASP A 11 13.46 14.51 -15.50
N GLU A 12 14.22 13.83 -14.63
CA GLU A 12 14.86 12.57 -15.01
C GLU A 12 13.77 11.55 -15.41
N PRO A 13 13.82 10.97 -16.62
CA PRO A 13 12.79 10.04 -17.07
C PRO A 13 12.77 8.77 -16.20
N ALA A 14 11.59 8.15 -16.08
CA ALA A 14 11.40 6.91 -15.34
C ALA A 14 12.30 5.76 -15.84
N SER A 15 12.75 5.79 -17.10
CA SER A 15 13.71 4.81 -17.63
C SER A 15 15.09 4.90 -16.97
N ALA A 16 15.54 6.10 -16.58
CA ALA A 16 16.78 6.29 -15.83
C ALA A 16 16.59 5.92 -14.35
N LEU A 17 15.46 6.29 -13.75
CA LEU A 17 15.08 5.86 -12.40
C LEU A 17 15.07 4.32 -12.29
N LEU A 18 14.45 3.64 -13.26
CA LEU A 18 14.36 2.19 -13.30
C LEU A 18 15.74 1.53 -13.36
N LYS A 19 16.70 2.10 -14.10
CA LYS A 19 18.09 1.59 -14.12
C LYS A 19 18.73 1.67 -12.74
N ARG A 20 18.54 2.77 -12.00
CA ARG A 20 19.06 2.93 -10.63
C ARG A 20 18.43 1.89 -9.68
N ILE A 21 17.12 1.70 -9.78
CA ILE A 21 16.41 0.66 -9.02
C ILE A 21 16.96 -0.74 -9.33
N GLN A 22 17.17 -1.09 -10.61
CA GLN A 22 17.71 -2.40 -10.97
C GLN A 22 19.15 -2.59 -10.48
N ALA A 23 19.98 -1.54 -10.51
CA ALA A 23 21.34 -1.59 -9.98
C ALA A 23 21.33 -1.85 -8.47
N GLU A 24 20.48 -1.14 -7.73
CA GLU A 24 20.34 -1.31 -6.28
C GLU A 24 19.80 -2.70 -5.92
N LYS A 25 18.77 -3.16 -6.63
CA LYS A 25 18.27 -4.53 -6.50
C LYS A 25 19.38 -5.56 -6.77
N GLY A 26 20.19 -5.35 -7.80
CA GLY A 26 21.34 -6.19 -8.13
C GLY A 26 22.37 -6.24 -7.00
N ARG A 27 22.67 -5.09 -6.39
CA ARG A 27 23.55 -4.97 -5.21
C ARG A 27 23.00 -5.76 -4.02
N LEU A 28 21.72 -5.60 -3.69
CA LEU A 28 21.07 -6.33 -2.58
C LEU A 28 21.07 -7.85 -2.79
N ILE A 29 20.92 -8.32 -4.03
CA ILE A 29 21.05 -9.74 -4.38
C ILE A 29 22.48 -10.23 -4.17
N ALA A 30 23.48 -9.47 -4.64
CA ALA A 30 24.90 -9.82 -4.48
C ALA A 30 25.33 -9.87 -3.01
N GLU A 31 24.76 -9.00 -2.16
CA GLU A 31 24.95 -8.99 -0.71
C GLU A 31 24.16 -10.08 0.02
N GLY A 32 23.30 -10.85 -0.67
CA GLY A 32 22.47 -11.90 -0.06
C GLY A 32 21.31 -11.38 0.80
N LYS A 33 21.03 -10.07 0.77
CA LYS A 33 19.93 -9.45 1.52
C LYS A 33 18.55 -9.79 0.95
N ILE A 34 18.49 -10.02 -0.36
CA ILE A 34 17.29 -10.49 -1.05
C ILE A 34 17.64 -11.66 -1.98
N LYS A 35 16.66 -12.52 -2.25
CA LYS A 35 16.81 -13.63 -3.19
C LYS A 35 16.68 -13.12 -4.63
N LYS A 36 17.35 -13.78 -5.56
CA LYS A 36 17.15 -13.54 -6.99
C LYS A 36 15.73 -13.95 -7.39
N ASP A 37 15.00 -13.02 -7.99
CA ASP A 37 13.65 -13.28 -8.47
C ASP A 37 13.66 -14.23 -9.68
N LYS A 38 12.52 -14.90 -9.88
CA LYS A 38 12.24 -15.54 -11.17
C LYS A 38 12.09 -14.46 -12.24
N PRO A 39 12.48 -14.72 -13.50
CA PRO A 39 12.22 -13.81 -14.60
C PRO A 39 10.74 -13.42 -14.66
N LEU A 40 10.49 -12.12 -14.72
CA LEU A 40 9.13 -11.59 -14.92
C LEU A 40 8.77 -11.66 -16.40
N PRO A 41 7.50 -11.93 -16.76
CA PRO A 41 7.08 -11.90 -18.14
C PRO A 41 7.21 -10.49 -18.72
N PRO A 42 7.51 -10.36 -20.03
CA PRO A 42 7.46 -9.06 -20.71
C PRO A 42 6.05 -8.47 -20.61
N ILE A 43 5.95 -7.14 -20.64
CA ILE A 43 4.65 -6.44 -20.63
C ILE A 43 4.14 -6.40 -22.07
N THR A 44 2.97 -7.00 -22.31
CA THR A 44 2.34 -7.01 -23.64
C THR A 44 1.56 -5.72 -23.90
N ASP A 45 1.12 -5.49 -25.14
CA ASP A 45 0.36 -4.27 -25.48
C ASP A 45 -1.06 -4.30 -24.91
N GLU A 46 -1.66 -5.48 -24.73
CA GLU A 46 -2.97 -5.66 -24.09
C GLU A 46 -2.96 -5.28 -22.60
N GLU A 47 -1.80 -5.34 -21.96
CA GLU A 47 -1.61 -4.94 -20.57
C GLU A 47 -1.38 -3.43 -20.40
N LYS A 48 -1.34 -2.66 -21.50
CA LYS A 48 -1.15 -1.21 -21.52
C LYS A 48 -2.49 -0.52 -21.78
N PRO A 49 -3.27 -0.19 -20.73
CA PRO A 49 -4.62 0.33 -20.90
C PRO A 49 -4.70 1.72 -21.56
N PHE A 50 -3.58 2.43 -21.67
CA PHE A 50 -3.52 3.78 -22.23
C PHE A 50 -2.09 4.17 -22.65
N GLU A 51 -2.01 5.24 -23.45
CA GLU A 51 -0.74 5.91 -23.79
C GLU A 51 -0.18 6.69 -22.61
N LEU A 52 1.10 6.46 -22.33
CA LEU A 52 1.80 7.11 -21.23
C LEU A 52 2.17 8.56 -21.56
N PRO A 53 2.19 9.43 -20.53
CA PRO A 53 2.87 10.72 -20.62
C PRO A 53 4.35 10.60 -20.98
N GLN A 54 4.94 11.70 -21.46
CA GLN A 54 6.36 11.73 -21.76
C GLN A 54 7.18 11.48 -20.48
N GLY A 55 8.19 10.62 -20.57
CA GLY A 55 9.09 10.30 -19.47
C GLY A 55 8.60 9.22 -18.51
N TRP A 56 7.37 8.74 -18.66
CA TRP A 56 6.84 7.61 -17.89
C TRP A 56 7.20 6.27 -18.53
N GLU A 57 7.20 5.21 -17.73
CA GLU A 57 7.50 3.84 -18.19
C GLU A 57 6.49 2.82 -17.68
N TRP A 58 6.15 1.83 -18.50
CA TRP A 58 5.40 0.66 -18.02
C TRP A 58 6.36 -0.32 -17.35
N VAL A 59 6.07 -0.70 -16.11
CA VAL A 59 6.91 -1.60 -15.32
C VAL A 59 6.09 -2.70 -14.65
N ARG A 60 6.73 -3.85 -14.39
CA ARG A 60 6.18 -4.88 -13.50
C ARG A 60 6.42 -4.44 -12.06
N LEU A 61 5.46 -4.61 -11.16
CA LEU A 61 5.57 -4.14 -9.77
C LEU A 61 6.84 -4.66 -9.08
N GLN A 62 7.14 -5.96 -9.20
CA GLN A 62 8.35 -6.58 -8.60
C GLN A 62 9.68 -6.00 -9.14
N SER A 63 9.65 -5.26 -10.25
CA SER A 63 10.83 -4.57 -10.76
C SER A 63 11.17 -3.31 -9.96
N VAL A 64 10.19 -2.69 -9.30
CA VAL A 64 10.35 -1.43 -8.54
C VAL A 64 10.24 -1.57 -7.03
N ILE A 65 9.60 -2.66 -6.57
CA ILE A 65 9.39 -2.96 -5.15
C ILE A 65 9.64 -4.45 -4.89
N ASP A 66 10.01 -4.79 -3.66
CA ASP A 66 10.20 -6.15 -3.18
C ASP A 66 8.90 -6.68 -2.55
N VAL A 67 8.22 -7.59 -3.26
CA VAL A 67 6.95 -8.18 -2.83
C VAL A 67 7.20 -9.51 -2.10
N ARG A 68 6.99 -9.49 -0.79
CA ARG A 68 7.13 -10.61 0.13
C ARG A 68 5.78 -11.07 0.66
N ASP A 69 5.81 -12.22 1.32
CA ASP A 69 4.66 -12.77 2.03
C ASP A 69 4.94 -12.76 3.53
N GLY A 70 3.89 -12.73 4.33
CA GLY A 70 3.97 -13.11 5.74
C GLY A 70 4.37 -14.58 5.91
N THR A 71 4.55 -15.00 7.16
CA THR A 71 4.71 -16.41 7.46
C THR A 71 3.40 -17.17 7.23
N HIS A 72 3.52 -18.42 6.79
CA HIS A 72 2.41 -19.40 6.77
C HIS A 72 2.44 -20.32 7.99
N ASP A 73 3.54 -20.30 8.74
CA ASP A 73 3.70 -21.09 9.96
C ASP A 73 2.67 -20.70 11.00
N SER A 74 2.43 -21.59 11.94
CA SER A 74 1.56 -21.33 13.09
C SER A 74 2.38 -21.37 14.37
N PRO A 75 3.17 -20.31 14.66
CA PRO A 75 3.88 -20.17 15.92
C PRO A 75 2.94 -20.35 17.11
N LYS A 76 3.48 -20.89 18.21
CA LYS A 76 2.71 -21.05 19.43
C LYS A 76 2.36 -19.68 20.00
N GLU A 77 1.17 -19.57 20.56
CA GLU A 77 0.77 -18.37 21.27
C GLU A 77 1.62 -18.20 22.53
N ALA A 78 2.09 -16.99 22.73
CA ALA A 78 2.92 -16.60 23.86
C ALA A 78 2.20 -15.54 24.71
N ALA A 79 2.46 -15.54 26.01
CA ALA A 79 1.97 -14.55 26.95
C ALA A 79 3.12 -13.98 27.77
N GLY A 80 3.00 -12.73 28.20
CA GLY A 80 4.02 -12.04 29.01
C GLY A 80 4.73 -10.90 28.26
N PRO A 81 5.65 -10.21 28.94
CA PRO A 81 6.28 -8.99 28.42
C PRO A 81 7.20 -9.26 27.22
N ASP A 82 7.88 -10.41 27.17
CA ASP A 82 8.87 -10.74 26.15
C ASP A 82 8.24 -11.47 24.95
N THR A 83 7.18 -10.87 24.40
CA THR A 83 6.40 -11.43 23.30
C THR A 83 6.19 -10.40 22.21
N TYR A 84 5.98 -10.84 20.98
CA TYR A 84 5.86 -9.96 19.80
C TYR A 84 4.52 -10.16 19.11
N PRO A 85 3.86 -9.11 18.59
CA PRO A 85 2.62 -9.26 17.83
C PRO A 85 2.83 -10.07 16.55
N LEU A 86 1.88 -10.94 16.22
CA LEU A 86 1.76 -11.62 14.94
C LEU A 86 0.51 -11.10 14.22
N VAL A 87 0.71 -10.05 13.44
CA VAL A 87 -0.32 -9.28 12.76
C VAL A 87 -0.85 -10.05 11.54
N THR A 88 -2.16 -10.02 11.37
CA THR A 88 -2.89 -10.53 10.20
C THR A 88 -3.77 -9.44 9.61
N SER A 89 -4.42 -9.71 8.47
CA SER A 89 -5.36 -8.75 7.88
C SER A 89 -6.59 -8.43 8.74
N LYS A 90 -6.86 -9.19 9.80
CA LYS A 90 -7.94 -8.91 10.77
C LYS A 90 -7.58 -7.78 11.73
N ASP A 91 -6.29 -7.53 11.91
CA ASP A 91 -5.76 -6.51 12.80
C ASP A 91 -5.62 -5.16 12.07
N PHE A 92 -5.95 -5.09 10.78
CA PHE A 92 -5.97 -3.83 10.03
C PHE A 92 -7.21 -3.02 10.40
N PHE A 93 -7.00 -1.80 10.88
CA PHE A 93 -8.07 -0.92 11.36
C PHE A 93 -7.77 0.53 10.99
N ASP A 94 -8.71 1.17 10.29
CA ASP A 94 -8.65 2.60 9.93
C ASP A 94 -7.33 3.04 9.29
N GLY A 95 -6.81 2.23 8.35
CA GLY A 95 -5.52 2.48 7.68
C GLY A 95 -4.28 2.24 8.54
N GLY A 96 -4.45 1.76 9.77
CA GLY A 96 -3.40 1.38 10.72
C GLY A 96 -3.50 -0.08 11.19
N ILE A 97 -2.70 -0.41 12.21
CA ILE A 97 -2.66 -1.75 12.82
C ILE A 97 -3.17 -1.64 14.27
N ASN A 98 -4.19 -2.43 14.61
CA ASN A 98 -4.58 -2.65 15.99
C ASN A 98 -3.73 -3.78 16.60
N PHE A 99 -2.72 -3.40 17.39
CA PHE A 99 -1.84 -4.37 18.03
C PHE A 99 -2.45 -5.05 19.25
N ASP A 100 -3.54 -4.52 19.82
CA ASP A 100 -4.17 -5.06 21.02
C ASP A 100 -4.98 -6.33 20.72
N THR A 101 -5.42 -6.49 19.46
CA THR A 101 -6.12 -7.69 18.98
C THR A 101 -5.17 -8.76 18.43
N ALA A 102 -3.91 -8.39 18.17
CA ALA A 102 -2.96 -9.28 17.54
C ALA A 102 -2.49 -10.36 18.53
N ARG A 103 -2.59 -11.62 18.12
CA ARG A 103 -1.99 -12.76 18.84
C ARG A 103 -0.49 -12.50 19.03
N ARG A 104 0.07 -12.91 20.17
CA ARG A 104 1.50 -12.74 20.46
C ARG A 104 2.28 -14.05 20.32
N ILE A 105 3.54 -13.93 19.93
CA ILE A 105 4.47 -15.05 19.67
C ILE A 105 5.77 -14.86 20.44
N PHE A 106 6.52 -15.94 20.63
CA PHE A 106 7.82 -15.90 21.28
C PHE A 106 8.86 -15.18 20.41
N GLU A 107 9.88 -14.61 21.06
CA GLU A 107 10.99 -13.94 20.38
C GLU A 107 11.66 -14.83 19.33
N ALA A 108 11.89 -16.10 19.63
CA ALA A 108 12.52 -17.04 18.70
C ALA A 108 11.74 -17.15 17.37
N ASP A 109 10.41 -17.21 17.45
CA ASP A 109 9.54 -17.23 16.26
C ASP A 109 9.58 -15.88 15.53
N HIS A 110 9.56 -14.77 16.27
CA HIS A 110 9.66 -13.43 15.67
C HIS A 110 10.96 -13.24 14.90
N LEU A 111 12.10 -13.63 15.49
CA LEU A 111 13.41 -13.53 14.87
C LEU A 111 13.52 -14.41 13.62
N GLU A 112 12.98 -15.63 13.66
CA GLU A 112 12.97 -16.53 12.50
C GLU A 112 12.12 -15.96 11.35
N ILE A 113 10.91 -15.50 11.63
CA ILE A 113 10.03 -14.88 10.62
C ILE A 113 10.68 -13.62 10.05
N SER A 114 11.34 -12.83 10.89
CA SER A 114 11.99 -11.56 10.50
C SER A 114 13.13 -11.77 9.50
N LYS A 115 13.82 -12.92 9.50
CA LYS A 115 14.84 -13.23 8.48
C LYS A 115 14.31 -13.12 7.05
N ARG A 116 13.02 -13.37 6.84
CA ARG A 116 12.36 -13.25 5.54
C ARG A 116 11.48 -12.02 5.42
N SER A 117 10.70 -11.70 6.45
CA SER A 117 9.59 -10.74 6.32
C SER A 117 9.77 -9.48 7.16
N LEU A 118 10.96 -9.21 7.73
CA LEU A 118 11.27 -8.04 8.57
C LEU A 118 10.47 -6.80 8.14
N VAL A 119 9.47 -6.44 8.92
CA VAL A 119 8.58 -5.31 8.61
C VAL A 119 9.22 -4.05 9.14
N GLU A 120 9.25 -3.01 8.32
CA GLU A 120 9.86 -1.73 8.65
C GLU A 120 8.88 -0.59 8.37
N LYS A 121 9.13 0.57 8.98
CA LYS A 121 8.37 1.80 8.72
C LYS A 121 8.30 2.11 7.22
N TYR A 122 7.13 2.56 6.77
CA TYR A 122 6.73 2.83 5.39
C TYR A 122 6.50 1.62 4.49
N ASP A 123 6.82 0.39 4.94
CA ASP A 123 6.36 -0.81 4.24
C ASP A 123 4.83 -0.81 4.17
N ILE A 124 4.29 -1.41 3.11
CA ILE A 124 2.85 -1.57 2.93
C ILE A 124 2.48 -3.02 3.17
N LEU A 125 1.53 -3.24 4.08
CA LEU A 125 0.88 -4.52 4.30
C LEU A 125 -0.43 -4.56 3.53
N PHE A 126 -0.75 -5.70 2.94
CA PHE A 126 -1.91 -5.81 2.06
C PHE A 126 -2.63 -7.16 2.24
N SER A 127 -3.93 -7.08 2.42
CA SER A 127 -4.78 -8.25 2.60
C SER A 127 -5.04 -8.93 1.25
N MET A 128 -4.70 -10.22 1.18
CA MET A 128 -4.83 -11.04 -0.02
C MET A 128 -6.02 -12.01 0.03
N ILE A 129 -6.76 -12.07 1.13
CA ILE A 129 -7.70 -13.17 1.40
C ILE A 129 -9.06 -12.67 1.89
N GLY A 130 -10.13 -13.24 1.36
CA GLY A 130 -11.52 -13.06 1.81
C GLY A 130 -12.10 -11.69 1.46
N GLY A 131 -13.15 -11.28 2.19
CA GLY A 131 -13.84 -10.00 1.98
C GLY A 131 -12.98 -8.76 2.25
N ASN A 132 -11.80 -8.93 2.86
CA ASN A 132 -10.87 -7.84 3.14
C ASN A 132 -9.81 -7.67 2.04
N ILE A 133 -9.92 -8.35 0.89
CA ILE A 133 -8.98 -8.13 -0.23
C ILE A 133 -8.96 -6.65 -0.60
N GLY A 134 -7.76 -6.10 -0.73
CA GLY A 134 -7.60 -4.67 -1.00
C GLY A 134 -7.32 -3.83 0.23
N ASN A 135 -7.66 -4.31 1.44
CA ASN A 135 -7.37 -3.57 2.66
C ASN A 135 -5.85 -3.50 2.87
N GLN A 136 -5.33 -2.27 2.96
CA GLN A 136 -3.91 -2.00 3.06
C GLN A 136 -3.60 -1.10 4.25
N VAL A 137 -2.38 -1.26 4.78
CA VAL A 137 -1.86 -0.45 5.87
C VAL A 137 -0.43 -0.06 5.53
N MET A 138 -0.13 1.24 5.62
CA MET A 138 1.25 1.71 5.64
C MET A 138 1.75 1.66 7.08
N VAL A 139 2.87 0.99 7.30
CA VAL A 139 3.46 0.87 8.64
C VAL A 139 4.03 2.23 9.06
N ASN A 140 3.48 2.82 10.12
CA ASN A 140 3.99 4.07 10.70
C ASN A 140 4.44 3.91 12.17
N ASP A 141 4.46 2.68 12.67
CA ASP A 141 4.90 2.32 14.02
C ASP A 141 6.31 1.72 13.95
N ASP A 142 7.15 2.04 14.94
CA ASP A 142 8.53 1.56 15.06
C ASP A 142 8.63 0.28 15.92
N ARG A 143 7.50 -0.20 16.47
CA ARG A 143 7.40 -1.45 17.22
C ARG A 143 7.78 -2.66 16.36
N PRO A 144 8.57 -3.61 16.88
CA PRO A 144 8.82 -4.86 16.19
C PRO A 144 7.59 -5.77 16.22
N PHE A 145 7.23 -6.34 15.06
CA PHE A 145 6.18 -7.34 14.94
C PHE A 145 6.42 -8.25 13.73
N SER A 146 5.73 -9.39 13.73
CA SER A 146 5.71 -10.33 12.60
C SER A 146 4.36 -10.28 11.90
N VAL A 147 4.33 -10.69 10.64
CA VAL A 147 3.10 -10.73 9.83
C VAL A 147 2.80 -12.13 9.31
N LYS A 148 1.52 -12.49 9.25
CA LYS A 148 1.04 -13.79 8.74
C LYS A 148 -0.03 -13.59 7.67
N ASN A 149 0.09 -14.33 6.57
CA ASN A 149 -0.88 -14.39 5.48
C ASN A 149 -1.28 -13.03 4.89
N VAL A 150 -0.35 -12.09 4.83
CA VAL A 150 -0.51 -10.76 4.21
C VAL A 150 0.65 -10.52 3.24
N ALA A 151 0.38 -9.83 2.15
CA ALA A 151 1.45 -9.34 1.29
C ALA A 151 2.19 -8.21 2.00
N LEU A 152 3.50 -8.19 1.83
CA LEU A 152 4.40 -7.17 2.36
C LEU A 152 5.16 -6.56 1.19
N PHE A 153 5.02 -5.26 1.02
CA PHE A 153 5.70 -4.48 -0.02
C PHE A 153 6.83 -3.67 0.62
N LYS A 154 8.07 -4.07 0.34
CA LYS A 154 9.30 -3.41 0.82
C LYS A 154 10.04 -2.74 -0.32
N TYR A 155 10.86 -1.74 -0.01
CA TYR A 155 11.58 -0.97 -1.01
C TYR A 155 13.01 -1.46 -1.14
N TYR A 156 13.53 -1.56 -2.37
CA TYR A 156 14.97 -1.76 -2.58
C TYR A 156 15.75 -0.56 -2.05
N ASP A 157 15.25 0.65 -2.34
CA ASP A 157 15.68 1.92 -1.73
C ASP A 157 14.49 2.90 -1.74
N ARG A 158 14.20 3.51 -0.58
CA ARG A 158 13.08 4.45 -0.41
C ARG A 158 13.29 5.80 -1.09
N ASN A 159 14.53 6.13 -1.46
CA ASN A 159 14.86 7.32 -2.25
C ASN A 159 14.63 7.09 -3.76
N LEU A 160 14.57 5.83 -4.18
CA LEU A 160 14.33 5.47 -5.59
C LEU A 160 12.87 5.10 -5.86
N THR A 161 12.15 4.63 -4.84
CA THR A 161 10.74 4.30 -4.93
C THR A 161 9.99 5.00 -3.80
N PHE A 162 9.17 6.01 -4.14
CA PHE A 162 8.54 6.86 -3.15
C PHE A 162 7.35 6.17 -2.45
N PRO A 163 7.40 5.89 -1.13
CA PRO A 163 6.38 5.07 -0.46
C PRO A 163 4.95 5.59 -0.56
N PHE A 164 4.76 6.91 -0.46
CA PHE A 164 3.44 7.52 -0.53
C PHE A 164 2.81 7.41 -1.93
N PHE A 165 3.63 7.47 -2.99
CA PHE A 165 3.14 7.22 -4.34
C PHE A 165 2.70 5.77 -4.50
N ILE A 166 3.49 4.80 -4.00
CA ILE A 166 3.11 3.38 -4.03
C ILE A 166 1.82 3.15 -3.25
N LYS A 167 1.64 3.78 -2.08
CA LYS A 167 0.39 3.70 -1.31
C LYS A 167 -0.82 4.12 -2.13
N ILE A 168 -0.76 5.28 -2.79
CA ILE A 168 -1.85 5.77 -3.64
C ILE A 168 -2.12 4.81 -4.81
N TYR A 169 -1.06 4.31 -5.45
CA TYR A 169 -1.21 3.33 -6.53
C TYR A 169 -1.87 2.03 -6.05
N MET A 170 -1.44 1.50 -4.89
CA MET A 170 -2.02 0.28 -4.30
C MET A 170 -3.47 0.49 -3.85
N GLU A 171 -3.83 1.69 -3.38
CA GLU A 171 -5.22 2.09 -3.07
C GLU A 171 -6.11 2.05 -4.32
N ASN A 172 -5.62 2.60 -5.43
CA ASN A 172 -6.34 2.55 -6.70
C ASN A 172 -6.47 1.13 -7.24
N LEU A 173 -5.42 0.33 -7.10
CA LEU A 173 -5.41 -1.07 -7.48
C LEU A 173 -6.39 -1.90 -6.63
N ALA A 174 -6.47 -1.67 -5.32
CA ALA A 174 -7.37 -2.37 -4.41
C ALA A 174 -8.84 -2.30 -4.86
N ALA A 175 -9.27 -1.13 -5.35
CA ALA A 175 -10.61 -0.94 -5.91
C ALA A 175 -10.89 -1.85 -7.11
N ASN A 176 -9.86 -2.22 -7.87
CA ASN A 176 -9.98 -3.09 -9.05
C ASN A 176 -9.74 -4.57 -8.71
N LEU A 177 -8.94 -4.89 -7.68
CA LEU A 177 -8.52 -6.26 -7.37
C LEU A 177 -9.66 -7.19 -6.96
N GLN A 178 -10.75 -6.67 -6.38
CA GLN A 178 -11.92 -7.48 -6.04
C GLN A 178 -12.52 -8.18 -7.27
N SER A 179 -12.40 -7.60 -8.47
CA SER A 179 -12.86 -8.19 -9.73
C SER A 179 -11.96 -9.33 -10.24
N THR A 180 -10.71 -9.41 -9.76
CA THR A 180 -9.70 -10.39 -10.18
C THR A 180 -9.51 -11.54 -9.19
N ALA A 181 -10.15 -11.47 -8.03
CA ALA A 181 -9.95 -12.46 -6.98
C ALA A 181 -10.63 -13.80 -7.34
N VAL A 182 -9.94 -14.91 -7.05
CA VAL A 182 -10.37 -16.26 -7.42
C VAL A 182 -10.81 -17.03 -6.19
N GLY A 183 -11.85 -17.87 -6.32
CA GLY A 183 -12.36 -18.73 -5.24
C GLY A 183 -13.75 -18.28 -4.76
N GLY A 184 -14.68 -19.24 -4.64
CA GLY A 184 -16.10 -18.97 -4.36
C GLY A 184 -16.35 -18.23 -3.03
N ALA A 185 -16.42 -18.97 -1.92
CA ALA A 185 -16.78 -18.38 -0.62
C ALA A 185 -15.66 -17.55 0.04
N GLN A 186 -14.40 -17.76 -0.33
CA GLN A 186 -13.25 -17.00 0.16
C GLN A 186 -12.32 -16.65 -1.01
N PRO A 187 -12.50 -15.48 -1.63
CA PRO A 187 -11.64 -15.04 -2.73
C PRO A 187 -10.19 -14.87 -2.27
N PHE A 188 -9.24 -15.08 -3.17
CA PHE A 188 -7.80 -14.97 -2.91
C PHE A 188 -7.05 -14.31 -4.08
N VAL A 189 -6.09 -13.44 -3.76
CA VAL A 189 -5.13 -12.87 -4.71
C VAL A 189 -3.77 -13.51 -4.49
N ALA A 190 -3.28 -14.24 -5.50
CA ALA A 190 -1.97 -14.87 -5.41
C ALA A 190 -0.84 -13.83 -5.39
N LEU A 191 0.20 -14.08 -4.58
CA LEU A 191 1.38 -13.21 -4.50
C LEU A 191 2.08 -13.03 -5.87
N GLY A 192 2.04 -14.07 -6.71
CA GLY A 192 2.53 -13.99 -8.09
C GLY A 192 1.77 -13.00 -8.96
N ALA A 193 0.46 -12.85 -8.74
CA ALA A 193 -0.34 -11.84 -9.43
C ALA A 193 0.12 -10.43 -9.03
N LEU A 194 0.29 -10.18 -7.72
CA LEU A 194 0.78 -8.90 -7.20
C LEU A 194 2.16 -8.55 -7.80
N ARG A 195 3.09 -9.49 -7.82
CA ARG A 195 4.42 -9.32 -8.43
C ARG A 195 4.38 -8.91 -9.90
N ASN A 196 3.42 -9.45 -10.64
CA ASN A 196 3.29 -9.26 -12.08
C ASN A 196 2.42 -8.05 -12.45
N LEU A 197 1.83 -7.33 -11.50
CA LEU A 197 1.02 -6.15 -11.81
C LEU A 197 1.79 -5.15 -12.66
N VAL A 198 1.09 -4.57 -13.62
CA VAL A 198 1.62 -3.57 -14.54
C VAL A 198 1.30 -2.18 -14.00
N MET A 199 2.35 -1.40 -13.79
CA MET A 199 2.31 -0.06 -13.22
C MET A 199 2.87 0.94 -14.23
N ALA A 200 2.19 2.08 -14.37
CA ALA A 200 2.74 3.25 -15.02
C ALA A 200 3.62 3.99 -14.02
N LEU A 201 4.94 3.97 -14.20
CA LEU A 201 5.91 4.60 -13.32
C LEU A 201 6.25 6.01 -13.85
N PRO A 202 5.91 7.09 -13.12
CA PRO A 202 6.38 8.43 -13.43
C PRO A 202 7.84 8.65 -13.00
N PRO A 203 8.50 9.70 -13.52
CA PRO A 203 9.67 10.32 -12.89
C PRO A 203 9.49 10.52 -11.38
N ILE A 204 10.58 10.41 -10.61
CA ILE A 204 10.52 10.51 -9.14
C ILE A 204 9.99 11.87 -8.67
N GLU A 205 10.40 12.96 -9.32
CA GLU A 205 9.90 14.31 -9.02
C GLU A 205 8.41 14.44 -9.31
N GLU A 206 7.93 13.82 -10.40
CA GLU A 206 6.50 13.79 -10.70
C GLU A 206 5.71 12.94 -9.69
N GLN A 207 6.28 11.84 -9.16
CA GLN A 207 5.67 11.09 -8.05
C GLN A 207 5.43 11.98 -6.83
N HIS A 208 6.40 12.82 -6.45
CA HIS A 208 6.25 13.78 -5.36
C HIS A 208 5.14 14.80 -5.65
N ARG A 209 5.10 15.36 -6.86
CA ARG A 209 4.04 16.31 -7.26
C ARG A 209 2.65 15.66 -7.25
N ILE A 210 2.53 14.43 -7.73
CA ILE A 210 1.29 13.64 -7.70
C ILE A 210 0.81 13.48 -6.26
N VAL A 211 1.68 13.02 -5.35
CA VAL A 211 1.32 12.82 -3.94
C VAL A 211 0.88 14.13 -3.31
N ALA A 212 1.64 15.21 -3.48
CA ALA A 212 1.29 16.53 -2.96
C ALA A 212 -0.09 17.00 -3.46
N LYS A 213 -0.42 16.73 -4.73
CA LYS A 213 -1.72 17.10 -5.29
C LYS A 213 -2.86 16.23 -4.75
N VAL A 214 -2.63 14.94 -4.54
CA VAL A 214 -3.63 14.05 -3.91
C VAL A 214 -3.90 14.48 -2.47
N ASP A 215 -2.86 14.83 -1.71
CA ASP A 215 -2.99 15.33 -0.34
C ASP A 215 -3.78 16.65 -0.29
N GLU A 216 -3.47 17.59 -1.18
CA GLU A 216 -4.21 18.85 -1.33
C GLU A 216 -5.71 18.61 -1.59
N LEU A 217 -6.04 17.74 -2.54
CA LEU A 217 -7.42 17.42 -2.90
C LEU A 217 -8.16 16.68 -1.77
N THR A 218 -7.46 15.81 -1.05
CA THR A 218 -8.02 15.06 0.09
C THR A 218 -8.37 16.01 1.23
N ALA A 219 -7.46 16.92 1.58
CA ALA A 219 -7.69 17.96 2.58
C ALA A 219 -8.88 18.86 2.20
N LEU A 220 -9.00 19.24 0.93
CA LEU A 220 -10.15 20.02 0.44
C LEU A 220 -11.46 19.24 0.60
N CYS A 221 -11.48 17.96 0.24
CA CYS A 221 -12.67 17.11 0.42
C CYS A 221 -13.10 17.04 1.88
N ASP A 222 -12.16 16.89 2.82
CA ASP A 222 -12.48 16.81 4.25
C ASP A 222 -13.01 18.14 4.79
N GLN A 223 -12.43 19.27 4.37
CA GLN A 223 -12.97 20.60 4.70
C GLN A 223 -14.40 20.78 4.19
N LEU A 224 -14.70 20.33 2.96
CA LEU A 224 -16.05 20.39 2.40
C LEU A 224 -17.03 19.51 3.18
N LYS A 225 -16.65 18.29 3.55
CA LYS A 225 -17.48 17.41 4.39
C LYS A 225 -17.80 18.06 5.74
N THR A 226 -16.81 18.65 6.41
CA THR A 226 -17.02 19.34 7.69
C THR A 226 -17.98 20.52 7.54
N ARG A 227 -17.82 21.34 6.50
CA ARG A 227 -18.73 22.47 6.22
C ARG A 227 -20.15 22.02 5.94
N LEU A 228 -20.32 20.96 5.16
CA LEU A 228 -21.64 20.40 4.85
C LEU A 228 -22.33 19.86 6.10
N ALA A 229 -21.60 19.13 6.95
CA ALA A 229 -22.14 18.63 8.22
C ALA A 229 -22.59 19.79 9.14
N ALA A 230 -21.79 20.85 9.26
CA ALA A 230 -22.13 22.03 10.04
C ALA A 230 -23.35 22.77 9.48
N ALA A 231 -23.45 22.93 8.15
CA ALA A 231 -24.59 23.55 7.50
C ALA A 231 -25.89 22.76 7.76
N ASN A 232 -25.83 21.43 7.63
CA ASN A 232 -26.98 20.55 7.91
C ASN A 232 -27.43 20.64 9.37
N GLN A 233 -26.49 20.67 10.32
CA GLN A 233 -26.81 20.79 11.74
C GLN A 233 -27.43 22.16 12.07
N LEU A 234 -26.95 23.24 11.43
CA LEU A 234 -27.53 24.57 11.60
C LEU A 234 -28.95 24.63 11.01
N GLN A 235 -29.16 24.04 9.84
CA GLN A 235 -30.48 23.99 9.20
C GLN A 235 -31.50 23.24 10.08
N GLN A 236 -31.12 22.12 10.69
CA GLN A 236 -31.97 21.38 11.64
C GLN A 236 -32.33 22.25 12.84
N LYS A 237 -31.34 22.89 13.50
CA LYS A 237 -31.60 23.77 14.64
C LYS A 237 -32.53 24.93 14.30
N LEU A 238 -32.36 25.55 13.12
CA LEU A 238 -33.24 26.62 12.68
C LEU A 238 -34.67 26.12 12.43
N ALA A 239 -34.83 24.94 11.84
CA ALA A 239 -36.14 24.34 11.63
C ALA A 239 -36.84 24.06 12.98
N ASP A 240 -36.12 23.51 13.95
CA ASP A 240 -36.65 23.22 15.29
C ASP A 240 -37.11 24.51 16.00
N VAL A 241 -36.29 25.57 15.97
CA VAL A 241 -36.63 26.87 16.56
C VAL A 241 -37.86 27.50 15.90
N VAL A 242 -37.98 27.41 14.57
CA VAL A 242 -39.15 27.94 13.84
C VAL A 242 -40.41 27.16 14.21
N VAL A 243 -40.34 25.83 14.33
CA VAL A 243 -41.48 25.01 14.76
C VAL A 243 -41.88 25.33 16.19
N GLU A 244 -40.93 25.44 17.13
CA GLU A 244 -41.20 25.81 18.52
C GLU A 244 -41.90 27.17 18.62
N GLN A 245 -41.46 28.16 17.85
CA GLN A 245 -42.08 29.49 17.83
C GLN A 245 -43.46 29.52 17.16
N ALA A 246 -43.74 28.63 16.21
CA ALA A 246 -45.02 28.58 15.51
C ALA A 246 -46.12 27.82 16.28
N VAL A 247 -45.74 26.99 17.26
CA VAL A 247 -46.66 26.17 18.08
C VAL A 247 -46.91 26.80 19.47
N ALA A 248 -46.15 27.84 19.84
CA ALA A 248 -46.32 28.64 21.06
C ALA A 248 -47.33 29.79 20.86
#